data_AF-A0A2V8XWC9-F1
#
_entry.id   AF-A0A2V8XWC9-F1
#
_cell.length_a   1.000
_cell.length_b   1.000
_cell.length_c   1.000
_cell.angle_alpha   90.00
_cell.angle_beta   90.00
_cell.angle_gamma   90.00
#
_symmetry.space_group_name_H-M   'P 1'
#
loop_
_entity.id
_entity.type
_entity.pdbx_description
1 polymer ?
#
loop_
_entity_poly.entity_id
_entity_poly.type
_entity_poly.pdbx_seq_one_letter_code
_entity_poly.pdbx_strand_id
1 'polypeptide(L)'
;KLPALRDPQHALAAQAQVQVTPEVAVFDGNHRLVYHGRIDDLYQDFGHARSAATTHELDDAIQAALSGKTPPRNMPGVGCFIADLE
;
A
#
# COMPACT_ATOMS: atom_id res chain seq x y z
N LYS A 1 2.75 -14.70 -11.33
CA LYS A 1 1.51 -14.39 -10.57
C LYS A 1 1.85 -14.48 -9.09
N LEU A 2 1.57 -13.45 -8.28
CA LEU A 2 1.84 -13.52 -6.85
C LEU A 2 0.77 -14.42 -6.18
N PRO A 3 1.16 -15.27 -5.20
CA PRO A 3 0.19 -16.05 -4.44
C PRO A 3 -0.66 -15.14 -3.57
N ALA A 4 -1.97 -15.41 -3.49
CA ALA A 4 -2.82 -14.80 -2.49
C ALA A 4 -2.76 -15.63 -1.21
N LEU A 5 -2.57 -14.97 -0.07
CA LEU A 5 -2.58 -15.58 1.25
C LEU A 5 -3.80 -15.10 2.03
N ARG A 6 -4.37 -15.99 2.84
CA ARG A 6 -5.33 -15.56 3.87
C ARG A 6 -4.55 -15.15 5.10
N ASP A 7 -4.98 -14.06 5.74
CA ASP A 7 -4.44 -13.58 7.02
C ASP A 7 -5.54 -13.58 8.09
N PRO A 8 -5.94 -14.76 8.62
CA PRO A 8 -7.11 -14.84 9.50
C PRO A 8 -6.89 -14.20 10.88
N GLN A 9 -5.64 -13.90 11.24
CA GLN A 9 -5.26 -13.26 12.50
C GLN A 9 -4.88 -11.79 12.32
N HIS A 10 -5.02 -11.23 11.11
CA HIS A 10 -4.61 -9.87 10.76
C HIS A 10 -3.14 -9.54 11.11
N ALA A 11 -2.27 -10.56 11.24
CA ALA A 11 -0.89 -10.37 11.64
C ALA A 11 -0.09 -9.65 10.55
N LEU A 12 -0.37 -9.96 9.28
CA LEU A 12 0.26 -9.31 8.14
C LEU A 12 -0.32 -7.90 7.93
N ALA A 13 -1.64 -7.73 8.06
CA ALA A 13 -2.28 -6.43 7.97
C ALA A 13 -1.78 -5.46 9.04
N ALA A 14 -1.69 -5.91 10.30
CA ALA A 14 -1.14 -5.13 11.41
C ALA A 14 0.33 -4.77 11.19
N GLN A 15 1.16 -5.73 10.77
CA GLN A 15 2.57 -5.48 10.45
C GLN A 15 2.73 -4.48 9.29
N ALA A 16 1.83 -4.54 8.29
CA ALA A 16 1.82 -3.66 7.13
C ALA A 16 1.22 -2.27 7.41
N GLN A 17 0.59 -2.07 8.57
CA GLN A 17 -0.12 -0.84 8.95
C GLN A 17 -1.17 -0.38 7.92
N VAL A 18 -1.77 -1.32 7.20
CA VAL A 18 -2.83 -1.06 6.21
C VAL A 18 -4.20 -1.07 6.89
N GLN A 19 -5.10 -0.21 6.41
CA GLN A 19 -6.41 0.04 7.03
C GLN A 19 -7.57 -0.15 6.04
N VAL A 20 -7.32 0.01 4.74
CA VAL A 20 -8.34 -0.13 3.70
C VAL A 20 -7.87 -1.03 2.56
N THR A 21 -8.82 -1.54 1.79
CA THR A 21 -8.55 -2.28 0.55
C THR A 21 -9.08 -1.50 -0.65
N PRO A 22 -8.23 -1.17 -1.65
CA PRO A 22 -6.81 -1.55 -1.77
C PRO A 22 -5.83 -0.60 -1.04
N GLU A 23 -4.84 -1.19 -0.35
CA GLU A 23 -3.60 -0.56 0.11
C GLU A 23 -2.42 -1.53 -0.04
N VAL A 24 -1.21 -0.98 0.02
CA VAL A 24 0.05 -1.71 -0.10
C VAL A 24 1.02 -1.29 1.00
N ALA A 25 1.96 -2.18 1.31
CA ALA A 25 3.07 -1.94 2.21
C ALA A 25 4.37 -2.45 1.57
N VAL A 26 5.44 -1.66 1.63
CA VAL A 26 6.76 -1.99 1.10
C VAL A 26 7.74 -2.08 2.26
N PHE A 27 8.45 -3.20 2.33
CA PHE A 27 9.51 -3.45 3.29
C PHE A 27 10.87 -3.48 2.58
N ASP A 28 11.91 -2.92 3.20
CA ASP A 28 13.27 -2.96 2.67
C ASP A 28 13.98 -4.31 2.95
N GLY A 29 15.22 -4.44 2.48
CA GLY A 29 16.05 -5.64 2.71
C GLY A 29 16.40 -5.91 4.18
N ASN A 30 16.14 -4.95 5.09
CA ASN A 30 16.28 -5.11 6.53
C ASN A 30 14.93 -5.37 7.22
N HIS A 31 13.88 -5.70 6.45
CA HIS A 31 12.50 -5.91 6.90
C HIS A 31 11.88 -4.68 7.59
N ARG A 32 12.34 -3.47 7.27
CA ARG A 32 11.75 -2.24 7.79
C ARG A 32 10.63 -1.80 6.86
N LEU A 33 9.47 -1.45 7.42
CA LEU A 33 8.40 -0.82 6.67
C LEU A 33 8.88 0.57 6.19
N VAL A 34 8.97 0.75 4.88
CA VAL A 34 9.42 2.01 4.26
C VAL A 34 8.30 2.80 3.62
N TYR A 35 7.20 2.13 3.26
CA TYR A 35 6.02 2.77 2.70
C TYR A 35 4.76 1.96 3.04
N HIS A 36 3.66 2.64 3.35
CA HIS A 36 2.34 2.05 3.31
C HIS A 36 1.31 3.08 2.82
N GLY A 37 0.30 2.64 2.07
CA GLY A 37 -0.72 3.53 1.53
C GLY A 37 -1.32 3.05 0.22
N ARG A 38 -1.80 3.99 -0.59
CA ARG A 38 -2.38 3.73 -1.92
C ARG A 38 -1.35 3.16 -2.91
N ILE A 39 -1.84 2.53 -3.95
CA ILE A 39 -1.00 2.02 -5.06
C ILE A 39 -0.57 3.18 -5.97
N ASP A 40 -1.55 4.00 -6.34
CA ASP A 40 -1.48 5.15 -7.25
C ASP A 40 -2.65 6.10 -6.95
N ASP A 41 -2.81 7.17 -7.75
CA ASP A 41 -3.94 8.10 -7.66
C ASP A 41 -5.11 7.79 -8.61
N LEU A 42 -5.24 6.55 -9.11
CA LEU A 42 -6.32 6.19 -10.02
C LEU A 42 -7.69 6.45 -9.39
N TYR A 43 -7.87 6.07 -8.12
CA TYR A 43 -9.09 6.34 -7.37
C TYR A 43 -8.90 7.59 -6.51
N GLN A 44 -9.69 8.62 -6.80
CA GLN A 44 -9.71 9.86 -6.01
C GLN A 44 -10.72 9.79 -4.87
N ASP A 45 -11.82 9.08 -5.08
CA ASP A 45 -12.90 8.85 -4.12
C ASP A 45 -13.67 7.57 -4.50
N PHE A 46 -14.57 7.12 -3.62
CA PHE A 46 -15.42 5.97 -3.83
C PHE A 46 -16.23 6.09 -5.12
N GLY A 47 -16.03 5.13 -6.03
CA GLY A 47 -16.70 5.13 -7.34
C GLY A 47 -16.19 6.19 -8.32
N HIS A 48 -15.14 6.95 -7.97
CA HIS A 48 -14.58 8.01 -8.82
C HIS A 48 -13.14 7.70 -9.21
N ALA A 49 -13.00 6.99 -10.33
CA ALA A 49 -11.71 6.71 -10.96
C ALA A 49 -11.35 7.75 -12.02
N ARG A 50 -10.06 8.09 -12.12
CA ARG A 50 -9.46 8.77 -13.27
C ARG A 50 -9.49 7.85 -14.49
N SER A 51 -9.32 8.43 -15.68
CA SER A 51 -9.08 7.66 -16.90
C SER A 51 -7.72 6.94 -16.89
N ALA A 52 -6.74 7.50 -16.18
CA ALA A 52 -5.43 6.91 -15.93
C ALA A 52 -4.85 7.47 -14.62
N ALA A 53 -4.02 6.66 -13.95
CA ALA A 53 -3.17 7.14 -12.87
C ALA A 53 -2.13 8.13 -13.40
N THR A 54 -1.84 9.16 -12.61
CA THR A 54 -0.84 10.20 -12.86
C THR A 54 0.31 10.18 -11.87
N THR A 55 0.14 9.49 -10.74
CA THR A 55 1.20 9.19 -9.77
C THR A 55 1.27 7.69 -9.51
N HIS A 56 2.41 7.20 -9.04
CA HIS A 56 2.68 5.76 -8.92
C HIS A 56 3.41 5.45 -7.61
N GLU A 57 2.79 5.74 -6.47
CA GLU A 57 3.47 5.68 -5.18
C GLU A 57 4.06 4.29 -4.85
N LEU A 58 3.39 3.21 -5.25
CA LEU A 58 3.93 1.87 -5.07
C LEU A 58 5.24 1.66 -5.85
N ASP A 59 5.27 2.07 -7.12
CA ASP A 59 6.47 1.92 -7.95
C ASP A 59 7.61 2.76 -7.39
N ASP A 60 7.33 4.03 -7.06
CA ASP A 60 8.29 4.94 -6.44
C ASP A 60 8.85 4.38 -5.13
N ALA A 61 8.00 3.80 -4.28
CA ALA A 61 8.41 3.18 -3.02
C ALA A 61 9.30 1.94 -3.23
N ILE A 62 8.98 1.09 -4.21
CA ILE A 62 9.81 -0.07 -4.57
C ILE A 62 11.18 0.40 -5.08
N GLN A 63 11.22 1.38 -5.99
CA GLN A 63 12.49 1.91 -6.51
C GLN A 63 13.33 2.55 -5.40
N ALA A 64 12.69 3.26 -4.46
CA ALA A 64 13.37 3.84 -3.30
C ALA A 64 13.98 2.75 -2.40
N ALA A 65 13.21 1.69 -2.10
CA ALA A 65 13.68 0.56 -1.30
C ALA A 65 14.88 -0.16 -1.95
N LEU A 66 14.84 -0.36 -3.27
CA LEU A 66 15.93 -1.00 -4.02
C LEU A 66 17.19 -0.13 -4.11
N SER A 67 17.03 1.19 -4.19
CA SER A 67 18.15 2.13 -4.36
C SER A 67 18.66 2.75 -3.05
N GLY A 68 18.06 2.41 -1.91
CA GLY A 68 18.39 2.99 -0.61
C GLY A 68 18.06 4.49 -0.52
N LYS A 69 17.12 4.97 -1.34
CA LYS A 69 16.66 6.37 -1.34
C LYS A 69 15.47 6.55 -0.41
N THR A 70 15.11 7.80 -0.16
CA THR A 70 13.91 8.14 0.61
C THR A 70 12.65 7.75 -0.17
N PRO A 71 11.75 6.94 0.40
CA PRO A 71 10.46 6.60 -0.21
C PRO A 71 9.51 7.81 -0.28
N PRO A 72 8.46 7.76 -1.12
CA PRO A 72 7.43 8.79 -1.13
C PRO A 72 6.71 8.87 0.23
N ARG A 73 6.01 9.98 0.45
CA ARG A 73 5.13 10.10 1.62
C ARG A 73 3.97 9.10 1.51
N ASN A 74 3.57 8.54 2.65
CA ASN A 74 2.38 7.70 2.73
C ASN A 74 1.15 8.51 2.31
N MET A 75 0.39 7.97 1.36
CA MET A 75 -0.84 8.56 0.85
C MET A 75 -1.99 7.59 1.14
N PRO A 76 -3.11 8.04 1.72
CA PRO A 76 -4.18 7.14 2.11
C PRO A 76 -4.79 6.42 0.90
N GLY A 77 -5.10 5.14 1.04
CA GLY A 77 -5.91 4.40 0.08
C GLY A 77 -7.36 4.87 0.05
N VAL A 78 -8.04 4.63 -1.07
CA VAL A 78 -9.48 4.83 -1.23
C VAL A 78 -10.12 3.47 -1.41
N GLY A 79 -10.91 3.01 -0.44
CA GLY A 79 -11.53 1.71 -0.50
C GLY A 79 -12.20 1.25 0.79
N CYS A 80 -12.68 0.01 0.79
CA CYS A 80 -13.39 -0.56 1.93
C CYS A 80 -12.43 -0.74 3.11
N PHE A 81 -12.87 -0.40 4.33
CA PHE A 81 -12.10 -0.70 5.53
C PHE A 81 -11.89 -2.21 5.70
N ILE A 82 -10.69 -2.57 6.17
CA ILE A 82 -10.43 -3.93 6.66
C ILE A 82 -11.13 -4.03 8.02
N ALA A 83 -12.05 -4.98 8.14
CA ALA A 83 -12.80 -5.19 9.38
C ALA A 83 -11.88 -5.72 10.49
N ASP A 84 -12.21 -5.42 11.74
CA ASP A 84 -11.63 -6.05 12.94
C ASP A 84 -10.09 -5.95 13.04
N LEU A 85 -9.52 -4.78 12.73
CA LEU A 85 -8.09 -4.47 12.90
C LEU A 85 -7.69 -4.04 14.33
N GLU A 86 -8.66 -3.88 15.24
CA GLU A 86 -8.46 -3.49 16.65
C GLU A 86 -8.28 -4.69 17.59
#